data_AF-A0A8H5HIX5-F1
#
_entry.id   AF-A0A8H5HIX5-F1
#
_cell.length_a   1.000
_cell.length_b   1.000
_cell.length_c   1.000
_cell.angle_alpha   90.00
_cell.angle_beta   90.00
_cell.angle_gamma   90.00
#
_symmetry.space_group_name_H-M   'P 1'
#
loop_
_entity.id
_entity.type
_entity.pdbx_description
1 polymer ?
#
loop_
_entity_poly.entity_id
_entity_poly.type
_entity_poly.pdbx_seq_one_letter_code
_entity_poly.pdbx_strand_id
1 'polypeptide(L)'
;MLVPPSRMQQATLALGNVEDRFNRRLKYPYVLFMVEGEYDQVTEVQKERIEHITEGRAKFAAVPRSQWDVPASLDKSLVDASMRNIGFSHGYRAMCRFYSGFFWKQPALRSYDWLWRLDTDIEFHCDIPYDPIERIIQNNALYGFIQVNYDAEWVQHSLASNVSAFMASVKQGPSKTLDYESKPSLKFPDDANHGFVWHGSGGVTKAMRGEAGNEEWTKRCMYNNFEISHRSVWENELYTRLFEFWTALGASFMNAGVTPLYTLLDSP
;
A
#
# COMPACT_ATOMS: atom_id res chain seq x y z
N MET A 1 10.71 -2.73 4.43
CA MET A 1 10.00 -3.04 5.69
C MET A 1 9.84 -1.74 6.48
N LEU A 2 8.68 -1.45 7.06
CA LEU A 2 8.50 -0.31 7.97
C LEU A 2 8.74 -0.78 9.42
N VAL A 3 9.71 -0.19 10.11
CA VAL A 3 10.21 -0.70 11.40
C VAL A 3 10.23 0.42 12.43
N PRO A 4 9.12 0.71 13.13
CA PRO A 4 9.17 1.63 14.26
C PRO A 4 10.07 1.07 15.38
N PRO A 5 10.66 1.92 16.24
CA PRO A 5 11.55 1.47 17.32
C PRO A 5 10.96 0.38 18.21
N SER A 6 9.64 0.44 18.47
CA SER A 6 8.90 -0.54 19.27
C SER A 6 8.80 -1.94 18.65
N ARG A 7 9.11 -2.08 17.35
CA ARG A 7 9.03 -3.34 16.58
C ARG A 7 10.40 -3.88 16.15
N MET A 8 11.50 -3.28 16.62
CA MET A 8 12.86 -3.67 16.24
C MET A 8 13.18 -5.14 16.55
N GLN A 9 12.69 -5.66 17.68
CA GLN A 9 12.91 -7.06 18.05
C GLN A 9 12.20 -8.01 17.06
N GLN A 10 10.94 -7.72 16.72
CA GLN A 10 10.17 -8.50 15.75
C GLN A 10 10.81 -8.43 14.37
N ALA A 11 11.20 -7.23 13.92
CA ALA A 11 11.90 -7.05 12.64
C ALA A 11 13.21 -7.83 12.58
N THR A 12 13.96 -7.91 13.68
CA THR A 12 15.20 -8.71 13.77
C THR A 12 14.92 -10.19 13.54
N LEU A 13 13.88 -10.73 14.17
CA LEU A 13 13.46 -12.13 14.00
C LEU A 13 12.97 -12.39 12.58
N ALA A 14 12.17 -11.48 12.02
CA ALA A 14 11.68 -11.55 10.65
C ALA A 14 12.83 -11.57 9.63
N LEU A 15 13.82 -10.67 9.78
CA LEU A 15 14.99 -10.63 8.90
C LEU A 15 15.81 -11.92 8.98
N GLY A 16 16.02 -12.46 10.19
CA GLY A 16 16.70 -13.74 10.37
C GLY A 16 15.98 -14.88 9.64
N ASN A 17 14.66 -14.97 9.82
CA ASN A 17 13.85 -15.96 9.13
C ASN A 17 13.90 -15.82 7.60
N VAL A 18 13.80 -14.59 7.07
CA VAL A 18 13.87 -14.33 5.62
C VAL A 18 15.24 -14.70 5.06
N GLU A 19 16.33 -14.38 5.76
CA GLU A 19 17.68 -14.79 5.37
C GLU A 19 17.83 -16.31 5.35
N ASP A 20 17.42 -17.00 6.42
CA ASP A 20 17.54 -18.45 6.58
C ASP A 20 16.81 -19.22 5.48
N ARG A 21 15.58 -18.79 5.17
CA ARG A 21 14.65 -19.48 4.26
C ARG A 21 14.81 -19.08 2.80
N PHE A 22 15.35 -17.88 2.53
CA PHE A 22 15.37 -17.33 1.18
C PHE A 22 16.64 -16.53 0.87
N ASN A 23 16.80 -15.38 1.52
CA ASN A 23 17.60 -14.30 0.94
C ASN A 23 19.12 -14.47 1.14
N ARG A 24 19.57 -15.37 2.02
CA ARG A 24 21.02 -15.64 2.17
C ARG A 24 21.67 -16.16 0.91
N ARG A 25 20.91 -16.70 -0.04
CA ARG A 25 21.42 -17.24 -1.31
C ARG A 25 21.47 -16.19 -2.41
N LEU A 26 20.45 -15.33 -2.49
CA LEU A 26 20.28 -14.36 -3.58
C LEU A 26 20.79 -12.96 -3.22
N LYS A 27 20.97 -12.69 -1.94
CA LYS A 27 21.62 -11.48 -1.41
C LYS A 27 20.93 -10.17 -1.82
N TYR A 28 19.60 -10.14 -1.95
CA TYR A 28 18.87 -8.89 -2.19
C TYR A 28 19.06 -7.89 -1.04
N PRO A 29 19.09 -6.58 -1.31
CA PRO A 29 19.21 -5.55 -0.29
C PRO A 29 17.91 -5.33 0.48
N TYR A 30 18.02 -4.78 1.70
CA TYR A 30 16.86 -4.37 2.49
C TYR A 30 16.81 -2.86 2.63
N VAL A 31 15.60 -2.30 2.57
CA VAL A 31 15.32 -0.93 2.98
C VAL A 31 14.37 -0.95 4.18
N LEU A 32 14.84 -0.41 5.29
CA LEU A 32 14.14 -0.33 6.57
C LEU A 32 13.67 1.11 6.77
N PHE A 33 12.36 1.31 6.68
CA PHE A 33 11.74 2.63 6.83
C PHE A 33 11.46 2.93 8.29
N MET A 34 11.75 4.16 8.70
CA MET A 34 11.45 4.70 10.04
C MET A 34 10.91 6.11 9.88
N VAL A 35 9.99 6.55 10.74
CA VAL A 35 9.57 7.94 10.69
C VAL A 35 10.74 8.84 11.08
N GLU A 36 10.87 9.98 10.43
CA GLU A 36 11.89 10.97 10.76
C GLU A 36 11.93 11.29 12.27
N GLY A 37 13.13 11.17 12.84
CA GLY A 37 13.41 11.29 14.29
C GLY A 37 13.32 9.99 15.10
N GLU A 38 12.93 8.86 14.49
CA GLU A 38 12.87 7.58 15.20
C GLU A 38 14.20 6.82 15.20
N TYR A 39 15.09 7.08 14.24
CA TYR A 39 16.37 6.37 14.12
C TYR A 39 17.25 6.47 15.38
N ASP A 40 17.23 7.63 16.04
CA ASP A 40 18.03 7.88 17.25
C ASP A 40 17.52 7.11 18.47
N GLN A 41 16.31 6.54 18.40
CA GLN A 41 15.73 5.69 19.45
C GLN A 41 16.18 4.23 19.31
N VAL A 42 16.82 3.87 18.19
CA VAL A 42 17.33 2.54 17.93
C VAL A 42 18.72 2.40 18.58
N THR A 43 18.89 1.38 19.41
CA THR A 43 20.17 1.15 20.09
C THR A 43 21.23 0.62 19.14
N GLU A 44 22.51 0.88 19.42
CA GLU A 44 23.62 0.35 18.61
C GLU A 44 23.59 -1.18 18.54
N VAL A 45 23.25 -1.86 19.64
CA VAL A 45 23.09 -3.33 19.66
C VAL A 45 22.02 -3.80 18.67
N GLN A 46 20.94 -3.05 18.49
CA GLN A 46 19.91 -3.40 17.51
C GLN A 46 20.39 -3.16 16.08
N LYS A 47 21.14 -2.08 15.83
CA LYS A 47 21.73 -1.77 14.51
C LYS A 47 22.76 -2.83 14.12
N GLU A 48 23.68 -3.17 15.01
CA GLU A 48 24.71 -4.21 14.83
C GLU A 48 24.07 -5.57 14.53
N ARG A 49 22.97 -5.93 15.20
CA ARG A 49 22.24 -7.18 14.92
C ARG A 49 21.66 -7.21 13.51
N ILE A 50 21.01 -6.13 13.09
CA ILE A 50 20.46 -6.03 11.73
C ILE A 50 21.58 -6.07 10.69
N GLU A 51 22.67 -5.34 10.93
CA GLU A 51 23.84 -5.33 10.07
C GLU A 51 24.45 -6.73 9.95
N HIS A 52 24.60 -7.45 11.06
CA HIS A 52 25.10 -8.81 11.08
C HIS A 52 24.19 -9.79 10.32
N ILE A 53 22.90 -9.81 10.63
CA ILE A 53 21.92 -10.72 9.99
C ILE A 53 21.87 -10.50 8.48
N THR A 54 21.90 -9.24 8.05
CA THR A 54 21.77 -8.87 6.63
C THR A 54 23.11 -8.75 5.91
N GLU A 55 24.23 -9.06 6.58
CA GLU A 55 25.59 -8.91 6.05
C GLU A 55 25.86 -7.50 5.49
N GLY A 56 25.38 -6.47 6.19
CA GLY A 56 25.52 -5.07 5.79
C GLY A 56 24.64 -4.61 4.62
N ARG A 57 23.74 -5.46 4.12
CA ARG A 57 22.87 -5.11 2.98
C ARG A 57 21.64 -4.27 3.36
N ALA A 58 21.31 -4.17 4.65
CA ALA A 58 20.21 -3.33 5.11
C ALA A 58 20.59 -1.85 5.17
N LYS A 59 19.68 -0.98 4.74
CA LYS A 59 19.79 0.47 4.85
C LYS A 59 18.58 1.03 5.58
N PHE A 60 18.81 1.93 6.52
CA PHE A 60 17.75 2.71 7.14
C PHE A 60 17.39 3.92 6.28
N ALA A 61 16.09 4.19 6.15
CA ALA A 61 15.57 5.31 5.38
C ALA A 61 14.51 6.05 6.20
N ALA A 62 14.68 7.35 6.34
CA ALA A 62 13.70 8.19 7.02
C ALA A 62 12.49 8.44 6.11
N VAL A 63 11.30 8.26 6.67
CA VAL A 63 10.02 8.69 6.10
C VAL A 63 9.77 10.12 6.58
N PRO A 64 9.73 11.12 5.67
CA PRO A 64 9.49 12.51 6.04
C PRO A 64 8.16 12.67 6.78
N ARG A 65 8.13 13.54 7.79
CA ARG A 65 6.90 13.83 8.56
C ARG A 65 5.72 14.25 7.69
N SER A 66 5.97 15.00 6.60
CA SER A 66 4.93 15.41 5.64
C SER A 66 4.23 14.25 4.92
N GLN A 67 4.84 13.07 4.89
CA GLN A 67 4.28 11.86 4.28
C GLN A 67 3.66 10.92 5.32
N TRP A 68 3.81 11.22 6.60
CA TRP A 68 3.34 10.40 7.71
C TRP A 68 2.23 11.06 8.52
N ASP A 69 2.39 12.34 8.86
CA ASP A 69 1.47 13.09 9.71
C ASP A 69 0.20 13.50 8.95
N VAL A 70 -0.87 13.78 9.70
CA VAL A 70 -2.12 14.33 9.16
C VAL A 70 -1.83 15.69 8.50
N PRO A 71 -2.16 15.87 7.20
CA PRO A 71 -2.00 17.15 6.53
C PRO A 71 -2.76 18.27 7.24
N ALA A 72 -2.15 19.46 7.32
CA ALA A 72 -2.77 20.63 7.96
C ALA A 72 -4.06 21.11 7.28
N SER A 73 -4.29 20.71 6.03
CA SER A 73 -5.52 20.99 5.29
C SER A 73 -6.72 20.13 5.74
N LEU A 74 -6.49 19.04 6.48
CA LEU A 74 -7.57 18.19 6.98
C LEU A 74 -8.10 18.69 8.31
N ASP A 75 -9.42 18.69 8.47
CA ASP A 75 -10.07 18.99 9.74
C ASP A 75 -9.74 17.91 10.77
N LYS A 76 -8.93 18.29 11.76
CA LYS A 76 -8.50 17.42 12.85
C LYS A 76 -9.68 16.84 13.62
N SER A 77 -10.78 17.58 13.76
CA SER A 77 -11.97 17.10 14.49
C SER A 77 -12.63 15.90 13.79
N LEU A 78 -12.62 15.89 12.45
CA LEU A 78 -13.12 14.77 11.65
C LEU A 78 -12.21 13.54 11.76
N VAL A 79 -10.89 13.76 11.74
CA VAL A 79 -9.91 12.67 11.94
C VAL A 79 -10.07 12.07 13.33
N ASP A 80 -10.14 12.91 14.38
CA ASP A 80 -10.30 12.45 15.76
C ASP A 80 -11.64 11.72 15.96
N ALA A 81 -12.73 12.19 15.32
CA ALA A 81 -14.02 11.50 15.34
C ALA A 81 -13.95 10.12 14.67
N SER A 82 -13.31 10.02 13.50
CA SER A 82 -13.09 8.73 12.84
C SER A 82 -12.22 7.79 13.70
N MET A 83 -11.17 8.31 14.34
CA MET A 83 -10.33 7.51 15.23
C MET A 83 -11.12 6.94 16.41
N ARG A 84 -12.05 7.70 17.00
CA ARG A 84 -12.95 7.19 18.05
C ARG A 84 -13.93 6.14 17.53
N ASN A 85 -14.43 6.29 16.31
CA ASN A 85 -15.46 5.41 15.75
C ASN A 85 -14.89 4.07 15.24
N ILE A 86 -13.74 4.09 14.56
CA ILE A 86 -13.12 2.89 13.95
C ILE A 86 -12.01 2.32 14.86
N GLY A 87 -11.51 3.08 15.84
CA GLY A 87 -10.61 2.55 16.88
C GLY A 87 -9.17 2.23 16.45
N PHE A 88 -8.77 2.48 15.19
CA PHE A 88 -7.36 2.36 14.78
C PHE A 88 -6.54 3.61 15.11
N SER A 89 -5.31 3.37 15.58
CA SER A 89 -4.37 4.41 15.98
C SER A 89 -3.92 5.29 14.80
N HIS A 90 -3.42 6.49 15.12
CA HIS A 90 -2.82 7.39 14.13
C HIS A 90 -1.67 6.69 13.38
N GLY A 91 -0.78 5.98 14.08
CA GLY A 91 0.34 5.27 13.47
C GLY A 91 -0.11 4.19 12.49
N TYR A 92 -1.19 3.46 12.79
CA TYR A 92 -1.75 2.46 11.87
C TYR A 92 -2.28 3.12 10.59
N ARG A 93 -3.04 4.20 10.72
CA ARG A 93 -3.61 4.92 9.56
C ARG A 93 -2.52 5.59 8.71
N ALA A 94 -1.53 6.18 9.36
CA ALA A 94 -0.34 6.74 8.69
C ALA A 94 0.44 5.65 7.93
N MET A 95 0.61 4.47 8.53
CA MET A 95 1.19 3.29 7.86
C MET A 95 0.37 2.90 6.63
N CYS A 96 -0.96 2.85 6.74
CA CYS A 96 -1.82 2.54 5.61
C CYS A 96 -1.61 3.54 4.47
N ARG A 97 -1.67 4.84 4.78
CA ARG A 97 -1.45 5.91 3.80
C ARG A 97 -0.05 5.86 3.18
N PHE A 98 0.98 5.57 3.97
CA PHE A 98 2.35 5.44 3.50
C PHE A 98 2.49 4.33 2.45
N TYR A 99 1.96 3.13 2.74
CA TYR A 99 1.99 2.01 1.79
C TYR A 99 1.04 2.20 0.60
N SER A 100 -0.03 2.99 0.73
CA SER A 100 -0.92 3.31 -0.39
C SER A 100 -0.42 4.40 -1.33
N GLY A 101 0.69 5.10 -1.05
CA GLY A 101 1.10 6.17 -1.98
C GLY A 101 2.44 6.85 -1.80
N PHE A 102 3.21 6.54 -0.75
CA PHE A 102 4.49 7.19 -0.48
C PHE A 102 5.69 6.25 -0.43
N PHE A 103 5.51 4.97 -0.12
CA PHE A 103 6.65 4.07 0.08
C PHE A 103 7.50 3.92 -1.19
N TRP A 104 6.89 3.76 -2.36
CA TRP A 104 7.59 3.64 -3.65
C TRP A 104 8.22 4.96 -4.12
N LYS A 105 7.79 6.10 -3.56
CA LYS A 105 8.37 7.43 -3.82
C LYS A 105 9.63 7.70 -3.01
N GLN A 106 9.96 6.84 -2.04
CA GLN A 106 11.12 7.06 -1.18
C GLN A 106 12.42 7.06 -2.00
N PRO A 107 13.32 8.03 -1.81
CA PRO A 107 14.61 8.09 -2.52
C PRO A 107 15.43 6.81 -2.38
N ALA A 108 15.35 6.17 -1.21
CA ALA A 108 16.02 4.90 -0.93
C ALA A 108 15.59 3.74 -1.82
N LEU A 109 14.43 3.83 -2.48
CA LEU A 109 13.95 2.82 -3.43
C LEU A 109 14.19 3.18 -4.89
N ARG A 110 14.70 4.39 -5.21
CA ARG A 110 14.76 4.91 -6.59
C ARG A 110 15.53 4.02 -7.57
N SER A 111 16.49 3.23 -7.09
CA SER A 111 17.31 2.34 -7.89
C SER A 111 16.72 0.94 -8.12
N TYR A 112 15.51 0.67 -7.64
CA TYR A 112 14.90 -0.66 -7.73
C TYR A 112 13.61 -0.64 -8.55
N ASP A 113 13.49 -1.59 -9.47
CA ASP A 113 12.27 -1.81 -10.26
C ASP A 113 11.32 -2.78 -9.57
N TRP A 114 11.85 -3.74 -8.81
CA TRP A 114 11.07 -4.75 -8.08
C TRP A 114 11.17 -4.53 -6.59
N LEU A 115 10.02 -4.54 -5.92
CA LEU A 115 9.87 -4.30 -4.49
C LEU A 115 9.20 -5.50 -3.85
N TRP A 116 9.82 -6.07 -2.82
CA TRP A 116 9.18 -7.04 -1.94
C TRP A 116 8.85 -6.38 -0.60
N ARG A 117 7.57 -6.15 -0.33
CA ARG A 117 7.11 -5.69 0.99
C ARG A 117 7.17 -6.85 1.98
N LEU A 118 7.94 -6.62 3.03
CA LEU A 118 8.01 -7.46 4.23
C LEU A 118 7.45 -6.66 5.41
N ASP A 119 6.62 -7.31 6.22
CA ASP A 119 6.18 -6.80 7.53
C ASP A 119 7.11 -7.27 8.65
N THR A 120 7.02 -6.62 9.82
CA THR A 120 7.87 -6.91 10.98
C THR A 120 7.57 -8.25 11.65
N ASP A 121 6.45 -8.88 11.35
CA ASP A 121 6.00 -10.17 11.88
C ASP A 121 5.85 -11.24 10.80
N ILE A 122 6.51 -11.06 9.64
CA ILE A 122 6.53 -12.09 8.60
C ILE A 122 7.35 -13.31 9.03
N GLU A 123 6.85 -14.49 8.68
CA GLU A 123 7.55 -15.76 8.88
C GLU A 123 7.36 -16.66 7.65
N PHE A 124 8.45 -17.15 7.08
CA PHE A 124 8.48 -18.22 6.11
C PHE A 124 8.64 -19.56 6.83
N HIS A 125 7.62 -20.41 6.68
CA HIS A 125 7.59 -21.76 7.29
C HIS A 125 8.34 -22.80 6.46
N CYS A 126 8.69 -22.49 5.21
CA CYS A 126 9.40 -23.38 4.31
C CYS A 126 10.57 -22.64 3.65
N ASP A 127 11.58 -23.39 3.25
CA ASP A 127 12.64 -22.85 2.40
C ASP A 127 12.04 -22.49 1.02
N ILE A 128 12.43 -21.34 0.48
CA ILE A 128 12.01 -20.89 -0.85
C ILE A 128 13.19 -21.16 -1.78
N PRO A 129 13.23 -22.27 -2.55
CA PRO A 129 14.43 -22.72 -3.24
C PRO A 129 14.71 -21.98 -4.56
N TYR A 130 13.78 -21.16 -5.03
CA TYR A 130 13.88 -20.37 -6.26
C TYR A 130 13.85 -18.87 -5.96
N ASP A 131 13.97 -18.04 -7.00
CA ASP A 131 13.79 -16.60 -6.92
C ASP A 131 12.34 -16.22 -7.26
N PRO A 132 11.54 -15.74 -6.28
CA PRO A 132 10.16 -15.32 -6.50
C PRO A 132 10.03 -14.11 -7.43
N ILE A 133 11.02 -13.21 -7.45
CA ILE A 133 11.00 -12.03 -8.31
C ILE A 133 11.20 -12.46 -9.76
N GLU A 134 12.22 -13.28 -10.02
CA GLU A 134 12.46 -13.91 -11.32
C GLU A 134 11.22 -14.69 -11.79
N ARG A 135 10.55 -15.44 -10.90
CA ARG A 135 9.34 -16.18 -11.22
C ARG A 135 8.21 -15.25 -11.69
N ILE A 136 8.02 -14.11 -11.05
CA ILE A 136 6.98 -13.14 -11.44
C ILE A 136 7.32 -12.52 -12.80
N ILE A 137 8.59 -12.14 -13.02
CA ILE A 137 9.09 -11.62 -14.30
C ILE A 137 8.83 -12.64 -15.43
N GLN A 138 9.18 -13.91 -15.24
CA GLN A 138 9.00 -14.96 -16.23
C GLN A 138 7.53 -15.22 -16.60
N ASN A 139 6.61 -14.92 -15.68
CA ASN A 139 5.17 -15.03 -15.93
C ASN A 139 4.57 -13.75 -16.53
N ASN A 140 5.38 -12.74 -16.83
CA ASN A 140 4.93 -11.43 -17.33
C ASN A 140 3.86 -10.77 -16.42
N ALA A 141 3.95 -11.03 -15.11
CA ALA A 141 3.08 -10.44 -14.11
C ALA A 141 3.79 -9.25 -13.46
N LEU A 142 3.04 -8.25 -12.99
CA LEU A 142 3.59 -7.06 -12.34
C LEU A 142 3.39 -7.05 -10.81
N TYR A 143 2.55 -7.95 -10.29
CA TYR A 143 2.15 -7.99 -8.90
C TYR A 143 1.97 -9.43 -8.42
N GLY A 144 2.41 -9.73 -7.20
CA GLY A 144 2.33 -11.05 -6.58
C GLY A 144 1.86 -10.97 -5.14
N PHE A 145 0.88 -11.80 -4.80
CA PHE A 145 0.29 -11.96 -3.47
C PHE A 145 0.10 -13.44 -3.14
N ILE A 146 -0.09 -13.76 -1.86
CA ILE A 146 -0.29 -15.14 -1.39
C ILE A 146 -1.68 -15.39 -0.78
N GLN A 147 -2.42 -14.34 -0.46
CA GLN A 147 -3.72 -14.44 0.22
C GLN A 147 -4.67 -13.32 -0.22
N VAL A 148 -5.95 -13.67 -0.35
CA VAL A 148 -7.06 -12.71 -0.50
C VAL A 148 -7.89 -12.74 0.76
N ASN A 149 -8.10 -11.57 1.36
CA ASN A 149 -8.94 -11.36 2.54
C ASN A 149 -10.17 -10.52 2.18
N TYR A 150 -11.05 -10.37 3.18
CA TYR A 150 -12.24 -9.52 3.09
C TYR A 150 -12.18 -8.50 4.20
N ASP A 151 -12.09 -7.22 3.84
CA ASP A 151 -12.09 -6.14 4.82
C ASP A 151 -13.52 -5.92 5.36
N ALA A 152 -13.63 -5.63 6.65
CA ALA A 152 -14.92 -5.33 7.25
C ALA A 152 -15.46 -4.01 6.70
N GLU A 153 -16.77 -3.91 6.47
CA GLU A 153 -17.36 -2.68 5.92
C GLU A 153 -17.11 -1.47 6.81
N TRP A 154 -17.09 -1.69 8.13
CA TRP A 154 -16.95 -0.61 9.10
C TRP A 154 -15.57 0.05 9.14
N VAL A 155 -14.56 -0.57 8.51
CA VAL A 155 -13.23 0.04 8.37
C VAL A 155 -13.10 0.87 7.09
N GLN A 156 -14.02 0.70 6.14
CA GLN A 156 -13.94 1.26 4.78
C GLN A 156 -15.26 1.90 4.31
N HIS A 157 -16.05 2.45 5.23
CA HIS A 157 -17.44 2.89 4.98
C HIS A 157 -17.63 3.79 3.75
N SER A 158 -16.68 4.69 3.45
CA SER A 158 -16.76 5.63 2.32
C SER A 158 -15.95 5.20 1.11
N LEU A 159 -15.24 4.08 1.19
CA LEU A 159 -14.28 3.71 0.16
C LEU A 159 -14.96 3.40 -1.17
N ALA A 160 -15.97 2.53 -1.16
CA ALA A 160 -16.63 2.09 -2.40
C ALA A 160 -17.24 3.29 -3.14
N SER A 161 -17.98 4.16 -2.44
CA SER A 161 -18.56 5.36 -3.03
C SER A 161 -17.50 6.34 -3.54
N ASN A 162 -16.38 6.52 -2.84
CA ASN A 162 -15.27 7.37 -3.30
C ASN A 162 -14.60 6.80 -4.56
N VAL A 163 -14.36 5.49 -4.62
CA VAL A 163 -13.80 4.84 -5.81
C VAL A 163 -14.77 4.95 -6.99
N SER A 164 -16.06 4.69 -6.75
CA SER A 164 -17.13 4.86 -7.74
C SER A 164 -17.16 6.30 -8.30
N ALA A 165 -17.08 7.31 -7.43
CA ALA A 165 -17.01 8.71 -7.84
C ALA A 165 -15.75 9.04 -8.67
N PHE A 166 -14.59 8.48 -8.30
CA PHE A 166 -13.37 8.60 -9.10
C PHE A 166 -13.52 7.93 -10.48
N MET A 167 -14.07 6.71 -10.54
CA MET A 167 -14.28 6.01 -11.81
C MET A 167 -15.21 6.81 -12.74
N ALA A 168 -16.25 7.43 -12.21
CA ALA A 168 -17.13 8.32 -12.95
C ALA A 168 -16.42 9.57 -13.48
N SER A 169 -15.55 10.20 -12.68
CA SER A 169 -14.81 11.41 -13.09
C SER A 169 -13.78 11.12 -14.18
N VAL A 170 -13.16 9.94 -14.16
CA VAL A 170 -12.29 9.47 -15.25
C VAL A 170 -13.09 9.28 -16.54
N LYS A 171 -14.30 8.71 -16.47
CA LYS A 171 -15.14 8.44 -17.65
C LYS A 171 -15.75 9.71 -18.28
N GLN A 172 -16.17 10.66 -17.45
CA GLN A 172 -16.94 11.83 -17.91
C GLN A 172 -16.06 13.03 -18.32
N GLY A 173 -14.74 12.97 -18.09
CA GLY A 173 -13.88 14.15 -18.19
C GLY A 173 -14.13 15.11 -17.00
N PRO A 174 -13.63 16.36 -17.04
CA PRO A 174 -13.50 17.17 -15.83
C PRO A 174 -14.86 17.47 -15.21
N SER A 175 -15.09 16.94 -14.01
CA SER A 175 -16.26 17.28 -13.21
C SER A 175 -16.04 18.62 -12.50
N LYS A 176 -17.07 19.47 -12.49
CA LYS A 176 -17.09 20.76 -11.77
C LYS A 176 -17.26 20.63 -10.25
N THR A 177 -17.41 19.43 -9.71
CA THR A 177 -17.76 19.22 -8.29
C THR A 177 -16.57 19.03 -7.36
N LEU A 178 -15.37 18.80 -7.91
CA LEU A 178 -14.13 18.74 -7.16
C LEU A 178 -13.14 19.66 -7.86
N ASP A 179 -12.32 20.39 -7.10
CA ASP A 179 -11.23 21.25 -7.60
C ASP A 179 -10.05 20.37 -8.10
N TYR A 180 -10.39 19.40 -8.95
CA TYR A 180 -9.54 18.37 -9.50
C TYR A 180 -9.55 18.52 -11.02
N GLU A 181 -8.47 19.10 -11.55
CA GLU A 181 -8.27 19.22 -13.00
C GLU A 181 -8.12 17.82 -13.60
N SER A 182 -9.21 17.26 -14.12
CA SER A 182 -9.10 16.02 -14.87
C SER A 182 -8.31 16.29 -16.16
N LYS A 183 -7.37 15.42 -16.49
CA LYS A 183 -6.79 15.39 -17.84
C LYS A 183 -7.73 14.61 -18.79
N PRO A 184 -8.06 15.12 -19.98
CA PRO A 184 -8.98 14.48 -20.93
C PRO A 184 -8.56 13.10 -21.48
N SER A 185 -7.40 12.56 -21.11
CA SER A 185 -6.81 11.35 -21.70
C SER A 185 -6.76 10.12 -20.78
N LEU A 186 -7.18 10.23 -19.52
CA LEU A 186 -7.08 9.12 -18.58
C LEU A 186 -8.18 8.08 -18.86
N LYS A 187 -7.80 6.82 -19.09
CA LYS A 187 -8.74 5.72 -19.39
C LYS A 187 -8.31 4.46 -18.66
N PHE A 188 -9.26 3.74 -18.08
CA PHE A 188 -9.03 2.41 -17.55
C PHE A 188 -8.60 1.45 -18.68
N PRO A 189 -7.63 0.55 -18.43
CA PRO A 189 -7.33 -0.55 -19.34
C PRO A 189 -8.58 -1.42 -19.59
N ASP A 190 -8.71 -1.96 -20.80
CA ASP A 190 -9.85 -2.83 -21.16
C ASP A 190 -9.87 -4.14 -20.34
N ASP A 191 -8.70 -4.56 -19.86
CA ASP A 191 -8.44 -5.75 -19.05
C ASP A 191 -8.38 -5.46 -17.53
N ALA A 192 -8.70 -4.24 -17.09
CA ALA A 192 -8.70 -3.90 -15.67
C ALA A 192 -9.59 -4.85 -14.85
N ASN A 193 -9.07 -5.33 -13.72
CA ASN A 193 -9.73 -6.34 -12.88
C ASN A 193 -10.88 -5.77 -12.01
N HIS A 194 -11.82 -5.07 -12.64
CA HIS A 194 -12.98 -4.52 -11.96
C HIS A 194 -13.83 -5.59 -11.26
N GLY A 195 -13.84 -6.82 -11.77
CA GLY A 195 -14.58 -7.95 -11.18
C GLY A 195 -14.00 -8.46 -9.85
N PHE A 196 -12.72 -8.15 -9.55
CA PHE A 196 -12.17 -8.44 -8.23
C PHE A 196 -12.79 -7.55 -7.15
N VAL A 197 -13.11 -6.31 -7.53
CA VAL A 197 -13.48 -5.23 -6.60
C VAL A 197 -14.99 -4.98 -6.57
N TRP A 198 -15.68 -5.21 -7.68
CA TRP A 198 -17.12 -4.98 -7.83
C TRP A 198 -17.90 -6.27 -8.09
N HIS A 199 -19.07 -6.39 -7.49
CA HIS A 199 -19.96 -7.54 -7.65
C HIS A 199 -20.59 -7.58 -9.05
N GLY A 200 -19.99 -8.37 -9.93
CA GLY A 200 -20.50 -8.67 -11.27
C GLY A 200 -20.54 -7.45 -12.19
N SER A 201 -21.00 -7.65 -13.42
CA SER A 201 -21.09 -6.59 -14.44
C SER A 201 -22.02 -5.44 -14.03
N GLY A 202 -23.07 -5.73 -13.24
CA GLY A 202 -23.97 -4.73 -12.68
C GLY A 202 -23.26 -3.77 -11.72
N GLY A 203 -22.46 -4.30 -10.79
CA GLY A 203 -21.66 -3.50 -9.87
C GLY A 203 -20.65 -2.62 -10.59
N VAL A 204 -19.93 -3.17 -11.58
CA VAL A 204 -19.00 -2.42 -12.42
C VAL A 204 -19.71 -1.28 -13.17
N THR A 205 -20.89 -1.56 -13.73
CA THR A 205 -21.66 -0.55 -14.48
C THR A 205 -22.16 0.59 -13.59
N LYS A 206 -22.56 0.30 -12.35
CA LYS A 206 -22.91 1.32 -11.35
C LYS A 206 -21.67 2.12 -10.93
N ALA A 207 -20.54 1.46 -10.70
CA ALA A 207 -19.28 2.12 -10.33
C ALA A 207 -18.79 3.09 -11.41
N MET A 208 -18.82 2.67 -12.67
CA MET A 208 -18.49 3.53 -13.82
C MET A 208 -19.41 4.74 -14.00
N ARG A 209 -20.57 4.76 -13.33
CA ARG A 209 -21.52 5.89 -13.31
C ARG A 209 -21.44 6.72 -12.03
N GLY A 210 -20.67 6.29 -11.04
CA GLY A 210 -20.61 6.97 -9.74
C GLY A 210 -21.78 6.61 -8.81
N GLU A 211 -22.51 5.53 -9.13
CA GLU A 211 -23.75 5.13 -8.45
C GLU A 211 -23.53 3.95 -7.47
N ALA A 212 -22.35 3.32 -7.48
CA ALA A 212 -22.05 2.19 -6.62
C ALA A 212 -21.63 2.60 -5.20
N GLY A 213 -21.99 1.77 -4.21
CA GLY A 213 -21.60 1.87 -2.81
C GLY A 213 -21.16 0.52 -2.25
N ASN A 214 -21.31 0.33 -0.94
CA ASN A 214 -20.81 -0.87 -0.24
C ASN A 214 -21.55 -2.16 -0.64
N GLU A 215 -22.78 -2.08 -1.16
CA GLU A 215 -23.55 -3.24 -1.63
C GLU A 215 -22.95 -3.83 -2.92
N GLU A 216 -22.37 -3.00 -3.79
CA GLU A 216 -21.69 -3.43 -5.00
C GLU A 216 -20.22 -3.83 -4.75
N TRP A 217 -19.68 -3.57 -3.55
CA TRP A 217 -18.28 -3.79 -3.23
C TRP A 217 -18.01 -5.20 -2.74
N THR A 218 -17.06 -5.91 -3.36
CA THR A 218 -16.73 -7.30 -2.97
C THR A 218 -16.05 -7.40 -1.62
N LYS A 219 -15.50 -6.29 -1.13
CA LYS A 219 -14.66 -6.20 0.09
C LYS A 219 -13.36 -7.00 -0.01
N ARG A 220 -13.08 -7.62 -1.17
CA ARG A 220 -11.88 -8.42 -1.41
C ARG A 220 -10.65 -7.54 -1.43
N CYS A 221 -9.59 -8.05 -0.86
CA CYS A 221 -8.35 -7.32 -0.72
C CYS A 221 -7.17 -8.31 -0.76
N MET A 222 -6.15 -8.06 -1.59
CA MET A 222 -4.94 -8.89 -1.59
C MET A 222 -4.14 -8.57 -0.33
N TYR A 223 -3.91 -9.54 0.55
CA TYR A 223 -3.37 -9.29 1.88
C TYR A 223 -1.91 -8.83 1.80
N ASN A 224 -1.71 -7.52 1.78
CA ASN A 224 -0.47 -6.89 1.32
C ASN A 224 0.66 -6.87 2.36
N ASN A 225 0.50 -7.57 3.50
CA ASN A 225 1.60 -7.83 4.42
C ASN A 225 2.70 -8.68 3.76
N PHE A 226 2.33 -9.43 2.72
CA PHE A 226 3.24 -10.01 1.74
C PHE A 226 2.88 -9.47 0.37
N GLU A 227 3.86 -8.88 -0.31
CA GLU A 227 3.66 -8.40 -1.67
C GLU A 227 4.98 -8.31 -2.44
N ILE A 228 4.98 -8.76 -3.69
CA ILE A 228 6.04 -8.46 -4.65
C ILE A 228 5.42 -7.64 -5.78
N SER A 229 5.92 -6.44 -6.04
CA SER A 229 5.39 -5.56 -7.07
C SER A 229 6.48 -4.90 -7.90
N HIS A 230 6.20 -4.74 -9.19
CA HIS A 230 6.98 -3.90 -10.07
C HIS A 230 6.62 -2.43 -9.84
N ARG A 231 7.61 -1.55 -9.94
CA ARG A 231 7.48 -0.12 -9.70
C ARG A 231 6.40 0.55 -10.56
N SER A 232 6.23 0.08 -11.79
CA SER A 232 5.24 0.62 -12.73
C SER A 232 3.80 0.51 -12.24
N VAL A 233 3.48 -0.44 -11.34
CA VAL A 233 2.15 -0.54 -10.70
C VAL A 233 1.86 0.75 -9.95
N TRP A 234 2.86 1.27 -9.26
CA TRP A 234 2.73 2.44 -8.39
C TRP A 234 2.90 3.77 -9.12
N GLU A 235 3.71 3.78 -10.18
CA GLU A 235 3.94 4.94 -11.04
C GLU A 235 2.79 5.16 -12.04
N ASN A 236 1.85 4.22 -12.12
CA ASN A 236 0.68 4.30 -12.97
C ASN A 236 -0.13 5.59 -12.68
N GLU A 237 -0.44 6.36 -13.73
CA GLU A 237 -1.16 7.64 -13.58
C GLU A 237 -2.55 7.44 -12.96
N LEU A 238 -3.31 6.40 -13.32
CA LEU A 238 -4.61 6.12 -12.68
C LEU A 238 -4.45 5.84 -11.19
N TYR A 239 -3.43 5.08 -10.80
CA TYR A 239 -3.18 4.75 -9.40
C TYR A 239 -2.86 6.00 -8.58
N THR A 240 -1.90 6.79 -9.07
CA THR A 240 -1.49 8.03 -8.41
C THR A 240 -2.63 9.03 -8.31
N ARG A 241 -3.45 9.17 -9.37
CA ARG A 241 -4.64 10.03 -9.37
C ARG A 241 -5.71 9.55 -8.41
N LEU A 242 -5.96 8.25 -8.32
CA LEU A 242 -6.90 7.68 -7.35
C LEU A 242 -6.42 7.96 -5.91
N PHE A 243 -5.13 7.78 -5.64
CA PHE A 243 -4.55 8.08 -4.33
C PHE A 243 -4.64 9.57 -3.98
N GLU A 244 -4.36 10.46 -4.94
CA GLU A 244 -4.52 11.92 -4.79
C GLU A 244 -5.98 12.29 -4.48
N PHE A 245 -6.92 11.76 -5.25
CA PHE A 245 -8.36 11.95 -5.05
C PHE A 245 -8.80 11.49 -3.66
N TRP A 246 -8.39 10.29 -3.26
CA TRP A 246 -8.70 9.73 -1.94
C TRP A 246 -8.08 10.54 -0.79
N THR A 247 -6.88 11.08 -0.99
CA THR A 247 -6.19 11.93 -0.02
C THR A 247 -6.87 13.29 0.11
N ALA A 248 -7.30 13.89 -1.02
CA ALA A 248 -7.99 15.18 -1.04
C ALA A 248 -9.33 15.14 -0.29
N LEU A 249 -10.02 14.00 -0.32
CA LEU A 249 -11.23 13.76 0.47
C LEU A 249 -10.97 13.56 1.97
N GLY A 250 -9.71 13.52 2.41
CA GLY A 250 -9.33 13.15 3.79
C GLY A 250 -9.56 11.68 4.14
N ALA A 251 -10.06 10.89 3.19
CA ALA A 251 -10.45 9.50 3.41
C ALA A 251 -9.25 8.59 3.72
N SER A 252 -8.03 9.01 3.36
CA SER A 252 -6.78 8.34 3.77
C SER A 252 -6.53 8.29 5.28
N PHE A 253 -7.14 9.19 6.06
CA PHE A 253 -7.11 9.16 7.52
C PHE A 253 -8.46 8.85 8.15
N MET A 254 -9.57 8.93 7.40
CA MET A 254 -10.90 8.62 7.90
C MET A 254 -11.31 7.16 7.70
N ASN A 255 -10.71 6.42 6.78
CA ASN A 255 -10.85 4.97 6.65
C ASN A 255 -9.63 4.24 7.26
N ALA A 256 -9.74 2.94 7.47
CA ALA A 256 -8.64 2.07 7.88
C ALA A 256 -8.50 0.92 6.87
N GLY A 257 -7.34 0.80 6.23
CA GLY A 257 -7.06 -0.20 5.19
C GLY A 257 -6.18 0.35 4.08
N VAL A 258 -5.30 -0.50 3.54
CA VAL A 258 -4.27 -0.14 2.54
C VAL A 258 -4.64 -0.61 1.13
N THR A 259 -5.48 -1.65 1.10
CA THR A 259 -5.44 -2.70 0.10
C THR A 259 -6.20 -2.46 -1.21
N PRO A 260 -7.35 -1.77 -1.24
CA PRO A 260 -8.19 -1.85 -2.43
C PRO A 260 -7.76 -0.97 -3.61
N LEU A 261 -6.86 0.00 -3.40
CA LEU A 261 -6.62 1.02 -4.42
C LEU A 261 -5.85 0.50 -5.65
N TYR A 262 -4.93 -0.47 -5.50
CA TYR A 262 -4.19 -1.01 -6.65
C TYR A 262 -4.96 -2.10 -7.39
N THR A 263 -5.82 -2.86 -6.70
CA THR A 263 -6.63 -3.95 -7.28
C THR A 263 -7.64 -3.51 -8.35
N LEU A 264 -7.89 -2.20 -8.46
CA LEU A 264 -8.78 -1.60 -9.46
C LEU A 264 -8.14 -1.49 -10.85
N LEU A 265 -6.81 -1.60 -10.94
CA LEU A 265 -6.04 -1.16 -12.11
C LEU A 265 -5.16 -2.26 -12.72
N ASP A 266 -4.89 -3.34 -11.99
CA ASP A 266 -4.16 -4.48 -12.53
C ASP A 266 -5.08 -5.34 -13.39
N SER A 267 -4.58 -5.78 -14.55
CA SER A 267 -5.12 -6.93 -15.28
C SER A 267 -4.79 -8.21 -14.51
N PRO A 268 -5.69 -9.22 -14.48
CA PRO A 268 -5.35 -10.54 -13.99
C PRO A 268 -4.20 -11.19 -14.78
#